data_AF-A0A957RXL7-F1
#
_entry.id   AF-A0A957RXL7-F1
#
_cell.length_a   1.000
_cell.length_b   1.000
_cell.length_c   1.000
_cell.angle_alpha   90.00
_cell.angle_beta   90.00
_cell.angle_gamma   90.00
#
_symmetry.space_group_name_H-M   'P 1'
#
loop_
_entity.id
_entity.type
_entity.pdbx_description
1 polymer ?
#
loop_
_entity_poly.entity_id
_entity_poly.type
_entity_poly.pdbx_seq_one_letter_code
_entity_poly.pdbx_strand_id
1 'polypeptide(L)'
;MSRKQEGSQPVRLLLVEDDHKIAGYVKRGLEEEGYAVDAAYDGRDGLDWALAAPYDLFILDVMLPGLDGFSLCRELRRQGIQAPVLMLTARDAVDDRVDGLDAGADD
;
A
#
# COMPACT_ATOMS: atom_id res chain seq x y z
N MET A 1 -43.26 -8.05 4.39
CA MET A 1 -42.22 -8.83 3.68
C MET A 1 -40.89 -8.15 3.96
N SER A 2 -40.05 -8.75 4.82
CA SER A 2 -38.76 -8.17 5.22
C SER A 2 -37.81 -8.11 4.04
N ARG A 3 -37.32 -6.90 3.76
CA ARG A 3 -36.16 -6.66 2.89
C ARG A 3 -34.96 -7.34 3.56
N LYS A 4 -34.48 -8.46 3.01
CA LYS A 4 -33.19 -9.04 3.41
C LYS A 4 -32.14 -7.95 3.20
N GLN A 5 -31.40 -7.61 4.26
CA GLN A 5 -30.20 -6.79 4.15
C GLN A 5 -29.19 -7.60 3.33
N GLU A 6 -28.87 -7.15 2.12
CA GLU A 6 -27.68 -7.59 1.41
C GLU A 6 -26.48 -7.03 2.18
N GLY A 7 -25.72 -7.90 2.85
CA GLY A 7 -24.47 -7.50 3.49
C GLY A 7 -23.50 -7.02 2.42
N SER A 8 -23.04 -5.77 2.53
CA SER A 8 -21.93 -5.29 1.70
C SER A 8 -20.73 -6.20 1.93
N GLN A 9 -20.09 -6.66 0.87
CA GLN A 9 -18.81 -7.35 1.00
C GLN A 9 -17.83 -6.41 1.72
N PRO A 10 -16.99 -6.94 2.64
CA PRO A 10 -15.99 -6.11 3.29
C PRO A 10 -15.00 -5.57 2.25
N VAL A 11 -14.67 -4.30 2.37
CA VAL A 11 -13.67 -3.64 1.52
C VAL A 11 -12.31 -4.31 1.77
N ARG A 12 -11.64 -4.76 0.70
CA ARG A 12 -10.39 -5.50 0.75
C ARG A 12 -9.19 -4.59 0.57
N LEU A 13 -8.27 -4.62 1.52
CA LEU A 13 -7.06 -3.81 1.52
C LEU A 13 -5.83 -4.72 1.40
N LEU A 14 -4.83 -4.27 0.63
CA LEU A 14 -3.49 -4.84 0.67
C LEU A 14 -2.53 -3.84 1.34
N LEU A 15 -2.01 -4.22 2.50
CA LEU A 15 -0.95 -3.52 3.19
C LEU A 15 0.41 -4.13 2.79
N VAL A 16 1.36 -3.29 2.40
CA VAL A 16 2.74 -3.70 2.10
C VAL A 16 3.68 -2.88 2.97
N GLU A 17 4.26 -3.52 3.97
CA GLU A 17 5.05 -2.90 5.06
C GLU A 17 6.02 -3.97 5.60
N ASP A 18 7.32 -3.69 5.59
CA ASP A 18 8.35 -4.67 5.98
C ASP A 18 8.54 -4.75 7.50
N ASP A 19 8.21 -3.69 8.24
CA ASP A 19 8.15 -3.77 9.71
C ASP A 19 6.88 -4.53 10.15
N HIS A 20 7.04 -5.82 10.46
CA HIS A 20 5.97 -6.69 10.94
C HIS A 20 5.19 -6.13 12.14
N LYS A 21 5.81 -5.32 13.00
CA LYS A 21 5.14 -4.73 14.16
C LYS A 21 4.25 -3.57 13.71
N ILE A 22 4.74 -2.69 12.85
CA ILE A 22 3.92 -1.62 12.25
C ILE A 22 2.79 -2.22 11.43
N ALA A 23 3.10 -3.19 10.56
CA ALA A 23 2.12 -3.91 9.76
C ALA A 23 1.01 -4.52 10.63
N GLY A 24 1.39 -5.16 11.74
CA GLY A 24 0.45 -5.75 12.69
C GLY A 24 -0.47 -4.72 13.35
N TYR A 25 0.04 -3.54 13.73
CA TYR A 25 -0.78 -2.48 14.31
C TYR A 25 -1.75 -1.88 13.28
N VAL A 26 -1.27 -1.57 12.08
CA VAL A 26 -2.10 -0.99 11.01
C VAL A 26 -3.17 -1.98 10.58
N LYS A 27 -2.80 -3.23 10.33
CA LYS A 27 -3.72 -4.31 9.98
C LYS A 27 -4.82 -4.44 11.02
N ARG A 28 -4.47 -4.56 12.30
CA ARG A 28 -5.44 -4.72 13.38
C ARG A 28 -6.41 -3.53 13.46
N GLY A 29 -5.91 -2.30 13.38
CA GLY A 29 -6.76 -1.11 13.43
C GLY A 29 -7.77 -1.05 12.27
N LEU A 30 -7.35 -1.42 11.07
CA LEU A 30 -8.23 -1.48 9.90
C LEU A 30 -9.23 -2.65 10.00
N GLU A 31 -8.82 -3.81 10.49
CA GLU A 31 -9.73 -4.95 10.72
C GLU A 31 -10.80 -4.62 11.78
N GLU A 32 -10.44 -3.87 12.83
CA GLU A 32 -11.39 -3.39 13.84
C GLU A 32 -12.44 -2.42 13.26
N GLU A 33 -12.12 -1.71 12.17
CA GLU A 33 -13.05 -0.86 11.40
C GLU A 33 -13.86 -1.63 10.34
N GLY A 34 -13.70 -2.95 10.25
CA GLY A 34 -14.47 -3.82 9.37
C GLY A 34 -13.90 -4.03 7.96
N TYR A 35 -12.65 -3.62 7.73
CA TYR A 35 -11.92 -3.92 6.49
C TYR A 35 -11.37 -5.36 6.51
N ALA A 36 -11.28 -5.99 5.34
CA ALA A 36 -10.54 -7.24 5.17
C ALA A 36 -9.12 -6.91 4.71
N VAL A 37 -8.10 -7.24 5.51
CA VAL A 37 -6.73 -6.76 5.29
C VAL A 37 -5.75 -7.91 5.11
N ASP A 38 -5.17 -7.99 3.92
CA ASP A 38 -4.00 -8.83 3.65
C ASP A 38 -2.73 -8.00 3.87
N ALA A 39 -1.66 -8.63 4.39
CA ALA A 39 -0.38 -7.97 4.66
C ALA A 39 0.78 -8.72 4.00
N ALA A 40 1.51 -8.04 3.12
CA ALA A 40 2.77 -8.48 2.54
C ALA A 40 3.94 -7.68 3.16
N TYR A 41 5.12 -8.29 3.20
CA TYR A 41 6.27 -7.76 3.95
C TYR A 41 7.45 -7.33 3.05
N ASP A 42 7.25 -7.38 1.73
CA ASP A 42 8.15 -6.80 0.75
C ASP A 42 7.37 -6.43 -0.52
N GLY A 43 7.97 -5.60 -1.36
CA GLY A 43 7.29 -5.11 -2.55
C GLY A 43 7.05 -6.17 -3.63
N ARG A 44 7.82 -7.26 -3.66
CA ARG A 44 7.65 -8.33 -4.65
C ARG A 44 6.44 -9.18 -4.31
N ASP A 45 6.32 -9.61 -3.07
CA ASP A 45 5.14 -10.32 -2.57
C ASP A 45 3.90 -9.44 -2.68
N GLY A 46 4.02 -8.15 -2.35
CA GLY A 46 2.95 -7.17 -2.54
C GLY A 46 2.47 -7.08 -4.00
N LEU A 47 3.39 -7.09 -4.97
CA LEU A 47 3.02 -7.13 -6.39
C LEU A 47 2.34 -8.43 -6.78
N ASP A 48 2.92 -9.57 -6.40
CA ASP A 48 2.40 -10.88 -6.78
C ASP A 48 0.98 -11.08 -6.22
N TRP A 49 0.69 -10.60 -5.02
CA TRP A 49 -0.64 -10.65 -4.41
C TRP A 49 -1.63 -9.71 -5.10
N ALA A 50 -1.19 -8.49 -5.43
CA ALA A 50 -2.01 -7.53 -6.17
C ALA A 50 -2.44 -8.04 -7.56
N LEU A 51 -1.64 -8.92 -8.17
CA LEU A 51 -1.97 -9.57 -9.44
C LEU A 51 -2.84 -10.81 -9.27
N ALA A 52 -2.74 -11.48 -8.12
CA ALA A 52 -3.49 -12.71 -7.84
C ALA A 52 -4.95 -12.44 -7.45
N ALA A 53 -5.26 -11.30 -6.84
CA ALA A 53 -6.60 -10.98 -6.38
C ALA A 53 -6.91 -9.47 -6.47
N PRO A 54 -8.19 -9.09 -6.67
CA PRO A 54 -8.58 -7.69 -6.63
C PRO A 54 -8.58 -7.17 -5.19
N TYR A 55 -8.06 -5.94 -5.05
CA TYR A 55 -8.09 -5.13 -3.84
C TYR A 55 -8.75 -3.79 -4.14
N ASP A 56 -9.48 -3.25 -3.17
CA ASP A 56 -10.18 -1.98 -3.27
C ASP A 56 -9.25 -0.80 -2.98
N LEU A 57 -8.18 -1.01 -2.22
CA LEU A 57 -7.14 -0.03 -1.93
C LEU A 57 -5.81 -0.71 -1.53
N PHE A 58 -4.71 -0.08 -1.91
CA PHE A 58 -3.35 -0.46 -1.53
C PHE A 58 -2.77 0.53 -0.52
N ILE A 59 -2.12 0.04 0.54
CA ILE A 59 -1.36 0.84 1.50
C ILE A 59 0.10 0.40 1.39
N LEU A 60 0.99 1.27 0.93
CA LEU A 60 2.37 0.91 0.59
C LEU A 60 3.36 1.74 1.39
N ASP A 61 4.27 1.10 2.12
CA ASP A 61 5.47 1.78 2.58
C ASP A 61 6.37 2.19 1.40
N VAL A 62 7.04 3.33 1.53
CA VAL A 62 7.99 3.82 0.53
C VAL A 62 9.26 2.95 0.50
N MET A 63 9.81 2.61 1.65
CA MET A 63 11.12 1.98 1.84
C MET A 63 11.04 0.45 1.92
N LEU A 64 10.34 -0.18 0.96
CA LEU A 64 10.25 -1.63 0.89
C LEU A 64 11.54 -2.27 0.34
N PRO A 65 11.98 -3.42 0.88
CA PRO A 65 13.10 -4.17 0.33
C PRO A 65 12.76 -4.76 -1.05
N GLY A 66 13.74 -4.78 -1.94
CA GLY A 66 13.64 -5.35 -3.30
C GLY A 66 12.91 -4.44 -4.29
N LEU A 67 11.62 -4.15 -4.04
CA LEU A 67 10.80 -3.26 -4.87
C LEU A 67 10.20 -2.16 -4.00
N ASP A 68 10.71 -0.93 -4.12
CA ASP A 68 10.23 0.21 -3.33
C ASP A 68 8.76 0.54 -3.62
N GLY A 69 8.09 1.22 -2.68
CA GLY A 69 6.65 1.53 -2.79
C GLY A 69 6.27 2.34 -4.03
N PHE A 70 7.15 3.24 -4.49
CA PHE A 70 6.90 4.00 -5.71
C PHE A 70 7.01 3.12 -6.95
N SER A 71 8.01 2.24 -7.00
CA SER A 71 8.18 1.26 -8.07
C SER A 71 7.01 0.27 -8.12
N LEU A 72 6.55 -0.23 -6.97
CA LEU A 72 5.37 -1.06 -6.85
C LEU A 72 4.13 -0.33 -7.38
N CYS A 73 3.89 0.92 -6.96
CA CYS A 73 2.76 1.72 -7.46
C CYS A 73 2.81 1.90 -8.98
N ARG A 74 3.98 2.20 -9.57
CA ARG A 74 4.15 2.28 -11.03
C ARG A 74 3.81 0.96 -11.72
N GLU A 75 4.24 -0.15 -11.16
CA GLU A 75 3.98 -1.47 -11.72
C GLU A 75 2.48 -1.83 -11.66
N LEU A 76 1.78 -1.52 -10.55
CA LEU A 76 0.33 -1.66 -10.46
C LEU A 76 -0.38 -0.91 -11.60
N ARG A 77 0.03 0.35 -11.87
CA ARG A 77 -0.54 1.14 -12.98
C ARG A 77 -0.22 0.54 -14.35
N ARG A 78 1.00 0.02 -14.55
CA ARG A 78 1.39 -0.67 -15.79
C ARG A 78 0.54 -1.92 -16.05
N GLN A 79 0.14 -2.61 -14.98
CA GLN A 79 -0.72 -3.79 -15.01
C GLN A 79 -2.22 -3.45 -15.13
N GLY A 80 -2.57 -2.16 -15.26
CA GLY A 80 -3.94 -1.69 -15.40
C GLY A 80 -4.74 -1.65 -14.09
N ILE A 81 -4.10 -1.87 -12.95
CA ILE A 81 -4.74 -1.78 -11.63
C ILE A 81 -4.87 -0.30 -11.27
N GLN A 82 -6.12 0.18 -11.18
CA GLN A 82 -6.45 1.59 -10.90
C GLN A 82 -6.93 1.84 -9.48
N ALA A 83 -6.94 0.81 -8.62
CA ALA A 83 -7.37 1.00 -7.23
C ALA A 83 -6.51 2.09 -6.54
N PRO A 84 -7.11 2.89 -5.65
CA PRO A 84 -6.39 3.90 -4.88
C PRO A 84 -5.16 3.34 -4.16
N VAL A 85 -4.12 4.17 -4.08
CA VAL A 85 -2.87 3.85 -3.38
C VAL A 85 -2.65 4.93 -2.31
N LEU A 86 -2.50 4.51 -1.06
CA LEU A 86 -2.05 5.34 0.06
C LEU A 86 -0.58 5.01 0.32
N MET A 87 0.30 6.01 0.22
CA MET A 87 1.72 5.83 0.57
C MET A 87 1.91 6.10 2.06
N LEU A 88 2.55 5.16 2.77
CA LEU A 88 3.09 5.38 4.11
C LEU A 88 4.46 6.05 3.93
N THR A 89 4.53 7.33 4.28
CA THR A 89 5.79 8.07 4.27
C THR A 89 6.20 8.31 5.72
N ALA A 90 7.38 7.84 6.11
CA ALA A 90 8.12 8.56 7.14
C ALA A 90 8.51 9.93 6.53
N ARG A 91 8.24 11.01 7.26
CA ARG A 91 8.40 12.40 6.81
C ARG A 91 9.79 12.67 6.21
N ASP A 92 10.81 11.98 6.71
CA ASP A 92 12.22 12.14 6.35
C ASP A 92 12.55 11.65 4.92
N ALA A 93 11.81 10.68 4.36
CA ALA A 93 12.08 10.13 3.03
C ALA A 93 11.62 11.05 1.87
N VAL A 94 10.79 12.05 2.17
CA VAL A 94 10.36 13.06 1.19
C VAL A 94 11.41 14.17 1.06
N ASP A 95 12.03 14.57 2.18
CA ASP A 95 13.07 15.60 2.20
C ASP A 95 14.36 15.10 1.52
N ASP A 96 14.73 13.82 1.67
CA ASP A 96 15.88 13.21 0.96
C ASP A 96 15.71 13.16 -0.57
N ARG A 97 14.47 13.22 -1.10
CA ARG A 97 14.22 13.32 -2.54
C ARG A 97 14.30 14.75 -3.07
N VAL A 98 14.25 15.76 -2.20
CA VAL A 98 14.42 17.17 -2.58
C VAL A 98 15.92 17.51 -2.60
N ASP A 99 16.70 17.05 -1.64
CA ASP A 99 18.16 17.30 -1.61
C ASP A 99 18.93 16.56 -2.73
N GLY A 100 18.38 15.45 -3.25
CA GLY A 100 18.92 14.75 -4.41
C GLY A 100 18.68 15.44 -5.76
N LEU A 101 17.88 16.51 -5.80
CA LEU A 101 17.64 17.33 -7.00
C LEU A 101 18.50 18.61 -7.04
N ASP A 102 19.14 18.99 -5.93
CA ASP A 102 20.03 20.16 -5.83
C ASP A 102 21.53 19.81 -5.89
N ALA A 103 21.88 18.60 -6.34
CA ALA A 103 23.26 18.23 -6.66
C ALA A 103 23.82 18.91 -7.93
N GLY A 104 23.25 20.04 -8.37
CA GLY A 104 23.67 20.76 -9.57
C GLY A 104 22.78 21.92 -10.02
N ALA A 105 22.08 22.61 -9.13
CA ALA A 105 21.54 23.94 -9.42
C ALA A 105 22.57 24.98 -8.97
N ASP A 106 23.00 25.84 -9.90
CA ASP A 106 23.97 26.90 -9.64
C ASP A 106 23.41 27.94 -8.65
N ASP A 107 24.03 27.99 -7.46
CA ASP A 107 23.94 29.00 -6.36
C ASP A 107 22.63 29.07 -5.55
#